data_AF-A0AAJ6APT9-F1
#
_entry.id   AF-A0AAJ6APT9-F1
#
_cell.length_a   1.000
_cell.length_b   1.000
_cell.length_c   1.000
_cell.angle_alpha   90.00
_cell.angle_beta   90.00
_cell.angle_gamma   90.00
#
_symmetry.space_group_name_H-M   'P 1'
#
loop_
_entity.id
_entity.type
_entity.pdbx_description
1 polymer ?
#
loop_
_entity_poly.entity_id
_entity_poly.type
_entity_poly.pdbx_seq_one_letter_code
_entity_poly.pdbx_strand_id
1 'polypeptide(L)'
;MRTIGALDEQIETRQEKNLMAIVSGYKDTLEAGNELVDLAREVFDHEVPTLLDELRELEITEFTISAPQTNTTTIIWQLVERGARLNGLIQVKSRSKNWTTGQQDLLPAWHLSVNQRRLVTF
;
A
#
# COMPACT_ATOMS: atom_id res chain seq x y z
N MET A 1 13.04 6.57 0.53
CA MET A 1 11.57 6.72 0.44
C MET A 1 11.27 7.74 -0.65
N ARG A 2 10.55 7.36 -1.70
CA ARG A 2 10.16 8.26 -2.78
C ARG A 2 9.05 9.20 -2.26
N THR A 3 9.06 10.47 -2.64
CA THR A 3 8.02 11.42 -2.22
C THR A 3 6.70 11.09 -2.91
N ILE A 4 5.56 11.31 -2.23
CA ILE A 4 4.22 11.13 -2.80
C ILE A 4 4.07 11.82 -4.16
N GLY A 5 4.51 13.07 -4.31
CA GLY A 5 4.44 13.77 -5.62
C GLY A 5 5.24 13.10 -6.75
N ALA A 6 6.30 12.34 -6.44
CA ALA A 6 7.07 11.59 -7.42
C ALA A 6 6.48 10.20 -7.71
N LEU A 7 5.51 9.74 -6.91
CA LEU A 7 4.67 8.58 -7.18
C LEU A 7 3.52 8.95 -8.11
N ASP A 8 2.96 10.16 -7.98
CA ASP A 8 1.88 10.68 -8.85
C ASP A 8 2.27 10.58 -10.33
N GLU A 9 3.41 11.18 -10.69
CA GLU A 9 3.92 11.23 -12.07
C GLU A 9 4.19 9.82 -12.63
N GLN A 10 4.67 8.88 -11.80
CA GLN A 10 4.89 7.50 -12.23
C GLN A 10 3.58 6.74 -12.45
N ILE A 11 2.59 6.92 -11.59
CA ILE A 11 1.28 6.28 -11.74
C ILE A 11 0.59 6.82 -13.00
N GLU A 12 0.64 8.14 -13.24
CA GLU A 12 0.04 8.75 -14.43
C GLU A 12 0.68 8.29 -15.75
N THR A 13 2.00 8.05 -15.76
CA THR A 13 2.72 7.62 -16.96
C THR A 13 2.60 6.12 -17.26
N ARG A 14 2.24 5.28 -16.27
CA ARG A 14 2.23 3.81 -16.36
C ARG A 14 0.84 3.17 -16.49
N GLN A 15 -0.19 3.91 -16.91
CA GLN A 15 -1.62 3.53 -16.84
C GLN A 15 -1.98 2.07 -17.19
N GLU A 16 -1.26 1.39 -18.11
CA GLU A 16 -1.51 -0.02 -18.47
C GLU A 16 -1.02 -1.08 -17.46
N LYS A 17 -0.16 -0.72 -16.50
CA LYS A 17 0.49 -1.66 -15.57
C LYS A 17 0.12 -1.48 -14.09
N ASN A 18 -0.65 -0.46 -13.74
CA ASN A 18 -0.87 -0.17 -12.33
C ASN A 18 -2.05 -0.94 -11.76
N LEU A 19 -1.81 -1.81 -10.78
CA LEU A 19 -2.86 -2.48 -10.04
C LEU A 19 -3.77 -1.46 -9.37
N MET A 20 -5.07 -1.69 -9.47
CA MET A 20 -6.07 -0.80 -8.90
C MET A 20 -5.90 -0.59 -7.40
N ALA A 21 -5.39 -1.59 -6.67
CA ALA A 21 -5.07 -1.47 -5.25
C ALA A 21 -4.03 -0.37 -4.99
N ILE A 22 -2.97 -0.27 -5.79
CA ILE A 22 -1.93 0.76 -5.63
C ILE A 22 -2.46 2.13 -6.04
N VAL A 23 -3.12 2.24 -7.21
CA VAL A 23 -3.64 3.52 -7.70
C VAL A 23 -4.66 4.10 -6.73
N SER A 24 -5.59 3.28 -6.25
CA SER A 24 -6.62 3.73 -5.31
C SER A 24 -6.05 3.99 -3.92
N GLY A 25 -5.15 3.13 -3.42
CA GLY A 25 -4.48 3.33 -2.14
C GLY A 25 -3.67 4.62 -2.09
N TYR A 26 -2.96 4.93 -3.18
CA TYR A 26 -2.23 6.20 -3.31
C TYR A 26 -3.14 7.43 -3.23
N LYS A 27 -4.25 7.45 -3.99
CA LYS A 27 -5.22 8.55 -3.97
C LYS A 27 -5.88 8.70 -2.60
N ASP A 28 -6.31 7.59 -2.02
CA ASP A 28 -6.95 7.58 -0.71
C ASP A 28 -5.97 8.04 0.39
N THR A 29 -4.68 7.70 0.28
CA THR A 29 -3.60 8.16 1.17
C THR A 29 -3.38 9.66 1.08
N LEU A 30 -3.37 10.20 -0.13
CA LEU A 30 -3.25 11.64 -0.39
C LEU A 30 -4.40 12.42 0.23
N GLU A 31 -5.63 11.97 0.00
CA GLU A 31 -6.83 12.58 0.58
C GLU A 31 -6.85 12.48 2.12
N ALA A 32 -6.33 11.36 2.65
CA ALA A 32 -6.20 11.14 4.08
C ALA A 32 -5.06 11.96 4.73
N GLY A 33 -4.06 12.38 3.96
CA GLY A 33 -2.83 12.94 4.52
C GLY A 33 -2.11 11.93 5.42
N ASN A 34 -2.03 10.68 4.96
CA ASN A 34 -1.21 9.62 5.55
C ASN A 34 0.21 9.66 4.95
N GLU A 35 1.22 9.26 5.73
CA GLU A 35 2.62 9.26 5.28
C GLU A 35 2.97 8.05 4.41
N LEU A 36 2.35 6.90 4.69
CA LEU A 36 2.53 5.65 3.97
C LEU A 36 1.32 5.37 3.10
N VAL A 37 1.56 4.81 1.91
CA VAL A 37 0.48 4.34 1.03
C VAL A 37 -0.31 3.25 1.75
N ASP A 38 -1.60 3.49 1.95
CA ASP A 38 -2.51 2.56 2.57
C ASP A 38 -3.35 1.85 1.50
N LEU A 39 -3.18 0.53 1.40
CA LEU A 39 -3.98 -0.34 0.54
C LEU A 39 -5.31 -0.65 1.24
N ALA A 40 -6.13 0.38 1.43
CA ALA A 40 -7.39 0.35 2.18
C ALA A 40 -8.55 -0.35 1.44
N ARG A 41 -8.34 -0.73 0.17
CA ARG A 41 -9.34 -1.36 -0.70
C ARG A 41 -8.99 -2.83 -0.94
N GLU A 42 -9.87 -3.53 -1.63
CA GLU A 42 -9.72 -4.97 -1.90
C GLU A 42 -8.39 -5.27 -2.60
N VAL A 43 -7.58 -6.12 -1.97
CA VAL A 43 -6.37 -6.72 -2.55
C VAL A 43 -6.72 -8.19 -2.71
N PHE A 44 -6.67 -8.70 -3.94
CA PHE A 44 -6.99 -10.12 -4.14
C PHE A 44 -5.75 -10.99 -3.98
N ASP A 45 -5.90 -12.16 -3.35
CA ASP A 45 -4.78 -13.11 -3.13
C ASP A 45 -4.01 -13.42 -4.42
N HIS A 46 -4.71 -13.53 -5.56
CA HIS A 46 -4.09 -13.82 -6.85
C HIS A 46 -3.25 -12.66 -7.40
N GLU A 47 -3.42 -11.44 -6.91
CA GLU A 47 -2.66 -10.25 -7.31
C GLU A 47 -1.36 -10.07 -6.52
N VAL A 48 -1.18 -10.77 -5.39
CA VAL A 48 -0.03 -10.60 -4.48
C VAL A 48 1.34 -10.68 -5.20
N PRO A 49 1.60 -11.61 -6.14
CA PRO A 49 2.86 -11.61 -6.89
C PRO A 49 3.09 -10.33 -7.69
N THR A 50 2.08 -9.89 -8.43
CA THR A 50 2.13 -8.68 -9.25
C THR A 50 2.26 -7.43 -8.38
N LEU A 51 1.55 -7.39 -7.25
CA LEU A 51 1.58 -6.31 -6.27
C LEU A 51 3.00 -6.04 -5.78
N LEU A 52 3.75 -7.08 -5.41
CA LEU A 52 5.12 -6.91 -4.93
C LEU A 52 6.08 -6.38 -5.99
N ASP A 53 5.92 -6.82 -7.24
CA ASP A 53 6.77 -6.34 -8.32
C ASP A 53 6.46 -4.88 -8.65
N GLU A 54 5.19 -4.50 -8.66
CA GLU A 54 4.79 -3.10 -8.88
C GLU A 54 5.22 -2.18 -7.74
N LEU A 55 5.03 -2.58 -6.47
CA LEU A 55 5.53 -1.81 -5.32
C LEU A 55 7.03 -1.53 -5.44
N ARG A 56 7.82 -2.51 -5.89
CA ARG A 56 9.26 -2.36 -6.12
C ARG A 56 9.55 -1.40 -7.28
N GLU A 57 8.86 -1.55 -8.39
CA GLU A 57 9.06 -0.71 -9.58
C GLU A 57 8.67 0.77 -9.37
N LEU A 58 7.70 1.01 -8.49
CA LEU A 58 7.28 2.34 -8.03
C LEU A 58 8.11 2.84 -6.84
N GLU A 59 9.07 2.05 -6.36
CA GLU A 59 9.91 2.34 -5.20
C GLU A 59 9.12 2.60 -3.89
N ILE A 60 7.93 2.01 -3.79
CA ILE A 60 7.13 1.93 -2.57
C ILE A 60 7.75 0.83 -1.69
N THR A 61 8.59 1.28 -0.76
CA THR A 61 9.38 0.39 0.11
C THR A 61 8.73 0.13 1.46
N GLU A 62 7.76 0.97 1.85
CA GLU A 62 6.94 0.83 3.04
C GLU A 62 5.49 1.22 2.71
N PHE A 63 4.53 0.46 3.22
CA PHE A 63 3.11 0.65 2.98
C PHE A 63 2.28 0.05 4.13
N THR A 64 0.97 0.33 4.11
CA THR A 64 0.03 -0.23 5.09
C THR A 64 -1.15 -0.93 4.44
N ILE A 65 -1.81 -1.79 5.21
CA ILE A 65 -3.10 -2.40 4.87
C ILE A 65 -4.04 -2.20 6.07
N SER A 66 -4.95 -1.23 6.00
CA SER A 66 -5.98 -0.95 7.02
C SER A 66 -7.32 -1.68 6.78
N ALA A 67 -7.48 -2.33 5.62
CA ALA A 67 -8.76 -2.86 5.19
C ALA A 67 -9.20 -4.11 6.00
N PRO A 68 -10.42 -4.12 6.55
CA PRO A 68 -11.02 -5.34 7.09
C PRO A 68 -11.54 -6.20 5.93
N GLN A 69 -10.75 -7.19 5.51
CA GLN A 69 -11.16 -8.22 4.56
C GLN A 69 -11.02 -9.59 5.22
N THR A 70 -11.91 -10.53 4.85
CA THR A 70 -11.92 -11.89 5.41
C THR A 70 -10.57 -12.60 5.20
N ASN A 71 -9.84 -12.26 4.14
CA ASN A 71 -8.56 -12.83 3.75
C ASN A 71 -7.33 -11.94 4.07
N THR A 72 -7.45 -10.82 4.81
CA THR A 72 -6.31 -9.91 5.10
C THR A 72 -5.11 -10.67 5.67
N THR A 73 -5.33 -11.61 6.59
CA THR A 73 -4.25 -12.45 7.15
C THR A 73 -3.57 -13.32 6.09
N THR A 74 -4.33 -13.90 5.16
CA THR A 74 -3.79 -14.70 4.05
C THR A 74 -2.95 -13.86 3.10
N ILE A 75 -3.41 -12.65 2.77
CA ILE A 75 -2.66 -11.69 1.94
C ILE A 75 -1.33 -11.34 2.61
N ILE A 76 -1.35 -10.98 3.89
CA ILE A 76 -0.13 -10.64 4.66
C ILE A 76 0.83 -11.82 4.71
N TRP A 77 0.32 -13.04 4.95
CA TRP A 77 1.13 -14.26 4.91
C TRP A 77 1.83 -14.43 3.57
N GLN A 78 1.07 -14.31 2.46
CA GLN A 78 1.61 -14.47 1.11
C GLN A 78 2.64 -13.39 0.75
N LEU A 79 2.45 -12.15 1.22
CA LEU A 79 3.41 -11.05 1.07
C LEU A 79 4.71 -11.38 1.80
N VAL A 80 4.63 -11.85 3.04
CA VAL A 80 5.79 -12.22 3.87
C VAL A 80 6.56 -13.40 3.26
N GLU A 81 5.87 -14.44 2.79
CA GLU A 81 6.50 -15.58 2.08
C GLU A 81 7.29 -15.15 0.83
N ARG A 82 6.90 -14.04 0.21
CA ARG A 82 7.53 -13.49 -1.00
C ARG A 82 8.56 -12.38 -0.71
N GLY A 83 8.96 -12.25 0.56
CA GLY A 83 10.06 -11.39 0.97
C GLY A 83 9.66 -9.98 1.40
N ALA A 84 8.36 -9.70 1.60
CA ALA A 84 7.97 -8.56 2.42
C ALA A 84 8.27 -8.84 3.89
N ARG A 85 8.42 -7.79 4.69
CA ARG A 85 8.57 -7.87 6.13
C ARG A 85 7.35 -7.23 6.79
N LEU A 86 6.72 -7.98 7.70
CA LEU A 86 5.72 -7.43 8.62
C LEU A 86 6.44 -6.68 9.74
N ASN A 87 6.23 -5.37 9.82
CA ASN A 87 6.86 -4.49 10.81
C ASN A 87 6.02 -4.35 12.08
N GLY A 88 4.71 -4.62 12.01
CA GLY A 88 3.80 -4.60 13.15
C GLY A 88 2.46 -3.96 12.80
N LEU A 89 1.83 -3.36 13.81
CA LEU A 89 0.57 -2.64 13.71
C LEU A 89 0.79 -1.16 13.97
N ILE A 90 0.17 -0.30 13.17
CA ILE A 90 0.15 1.15 13.35
C ILE A 90 -1.28 1.69 13.19
N GLN A 91 -1.46 3.00 13.37
CA GLN A 91 -2.71 3.69 13.04
C GLN A 91 -2.54 4.54 11.79
N VAL A 92 -3.56 4.56 10.94
CA VAL A 92 -3.66 5.44 9.77
C VAL A 92 -4.99 6.17 9.78
N LYS A 93 -5.08 7.32 9.12
CA LYS A 93 -6.34 8.04 8.97
C LYS A 93 -7.22 7.36 7.93
N SER A 94 -8.51 7.29 8.19
CA SER A 94 -9.51 6.87 7.21
C SER A 94 -9.55 7.84 6.02
N ARG A 95 -9.83 7.34 4.81
CA ARG A 95 -10.06 8.19 3.63
C ARG A 95 -11.14 9.23 3.89
N SER A 96 -12.33 8.74 4.24
CA SER A 96 -13.49 9.58 4.46
C SER A 96 -13.50 10.10 5.90
N LYS A 97 -13.93 11.36 6.06
CA LYS A 97 -14.29 11.91 7.37
C LYS A 97 -15.54 11.21 7.88
N ASN A 98 -15.56 10.95 9.17
CA ASN A 98 -16.74 10.52 9.90
C ASN A 98 -17.83 11.59 9.76
N TRP A 99 -19.00 11.18 9.28
CA TRP A 99 -20.10 12.10 8.97
C TRP A 99 -20.67 12.79 10.22
N THR A 100 -20.51 12.20 11.40
CA THR A 100 -20.97 12.75 12.66
C THR A 100 -19.97 13.74 13.25
N THR A 101 -18.67 13.43 13.22
CA THR A 101 -17.63 14.24 13.89
C THR A 101 -16.92 15.22 12.95
N GLY A 102 -17.00 15.02 11.63
CA GLY A 102 -16.25 15.79 10.64
C GLY A 102 -14.74 15.53 10.66
N GLN A 103 -14.26 14.58 11.46
CA GLN A 103 -12.86 14.19 11.58
C GLN A 103 -12.59 12.87 10.87
N GLN A 104 -11.34 12.61 10.49
CA GLN A 104 -10.94 11.28 10.02
C GLN A 104 -10.78 10.34 11.22
N ASP A 105 -11.28 9.12 11.07
CA ASP A 105 -11.12 8.07 12.06
C ASP A 105 -9.69 7.52 11.99
N LEU A 106 -9.16 7.04 13.12
CA LEU A 106 -7.88 6.33 13.15
C LEU A 106 -8.14 4.82 13.07
N LEU A 107 -7.71 4.22 11.97
CA LEU A 107 -7.87 2.80 11.68
C LEU A 107 -6.61 2.02 12.08
N PRO A 108 -6.74 0.83 12.69
CA PRO A 108 -5.61 -0.06 12.83
C PRO A 108 -5.18 -0.57 11.44
N ALA A 109 -3.87 -0.62 11.21
CA ALA A 109 -3.31 -1.06 9.94
C ALA A 109 -2.06 -1.91 10.15
N TRP A 110 -1.87 -2.88 9.26
CA TRP A 110 -0.63 -3.66 9.19
C TRP A 110 0.44 -2.86 8.48
N HIS A 111 1.61 -2.68 9.09
CA HIS A 111 2.76 -2.02 8.48
C HIS A 111 3.67 -3.05 7.85
N LEU A 112 3.91 -2.91 6.54
CA LEU A 112 4.79 -3.79 5.79
C LEU A 112 5.91 -3.01 5.11
N SER A 113 7.03 -3.68 4.91
CA SER A 113 8.14 -3.19 4.09
C SER A 113 8.54 -4.20 3.03
N VAL A 114 8.98 -3.71 1.87
CA VAL A 114 9.45 -4.54 0.75
C VAL A 114 10.86 -4.12 0.38
N ASN A 115 11.76 -5.10 0.36
CA ASN A 115 13.12 -4.88 -0.07
C ASN A 115 13.15 -4.59 -1.57
N GLN A 116 13.95 -3.60 -1.98
CA GLN A 116 14.32 -3.41 -3.38
C GLN A 116 15.16 -4.61 -3.83
N ARG A 117 14.91 -5.13 -5.04
CA ARG A 117 15.79 -6.14 -5.64
C ARG A 117 17.19 -5.52 -5.73
N ARG A 118 18.18 -6.09 -5.01
CA ARG A 118 19.58 -5.76 -5.29
C ARG A 118 19.85 -6.21 -6.72
N LEU A 119 20.05 -5.26 -7.63
CA LEU A 119 20.71 -5.55 -8.89
C LEU A 119 22.10 -6.05 -8.53
N VAL A 120 22.34 -7.35 -8.70
CA VAL A 120 23.70 -7.89 -8.66
C VAL A 120 24.32 -7.45 -9.99
N THR A 121 25.07 -6.36 -9.96
CA THR A 121 25.89 -5.94 -11.10
C THR A 121 27.10 -6.87 -11.14
N PHE A 122 27.23 -7.67 -12.21
CA PHE A 122 28.44 -8.44 -12.51
C PHE A 122 29.45 -7.56 -13.24
#